data_AF-M0NTV3-F1
#
_entry.id   AF-M0NTV3-F1
#
_cell.length_a   1.000
_cell.length_b   1.000
_cell.length_c   1.000
_cell.angle_alpha   90.00
_cell.angle_beta   90.00
_cell.angle_gamma   90.00
#
_symmetry.space_group_name_H-M   'P 1'
#
loop_
_entity.id
_entity.type
_entity.pdbx_description
1 polymer ?
#
loop_
_entity_poly.entity_id
_entity_poly.type
_entity_poly.pdbx_seq_one_letter_code
_entity_poly.pdbx_strand_id
1 'polypeptide(L)'
;MIDLGAIYLAVTGALLLVALGAGLRVLRGIVREGRDLRRRRRAGEVEKYTEDEEYGPGSADDSSHSTATCPQCGAANESGFDYCRRCAAPLRPGA
;
A
#
# COMPACT_ATOMS: atom_id res chain seq x y z
N MET A 1 50.49 2.31 10.45
CA MET A 1 50.09 2.32 9.03
C MET A 1 48.62 1.96 9.01
N ILE A 2 47.73 2.86 8.60
CA ILE A 2 46.30 2.57 8.57
C ILE A 2 46.04 1.73 7.32
N ASP A 3 45.50 0.53 7.51
CA ASP A 3 45.16 -0.37 6.41
C ASP A 3 43.98 0.19 5.61
N LEU A 4 44.16 0.30 4.29
CA LEU A 4 43.11 0.77 3.39
C LEU A 4 41.88 -0.15 3.45
N GLY A 5 42.11 -1.46 3.66
CA GLY A 5 41.04 -2.44 3.85
C GLY A 5 40.21 -2.15 5.09
N ALA A 6 40.86 -1.89 6.22
CA ALA A 6 40.19 -1.48 7.46
C ALA A 6 39.39 -0.18 7.31
N ILE A 7 39.92 0.83 6.61
CA ILE A 7 39.18 2.07 6.33
C ILE A 7 37.95 1.79 5.47
N TYR A 8 38.11 1.00 4.39
CA TYR A 8 37.02 0.70 3.47
C TYR A 8 35.88 -0.04 4.18
N LEU A 9 36.19 -1.05 5.01
CA LEU A 9 35.20 -1.77 5.80
C LEU A 9 34.49 -0.85 6.80
N ALA A 10 35.24 0.05 7.46
CA ALA A 10 34.65 0.99 8.40
C ALA A 10 33.69 1.97 7.71
N VAL A 11 34.09 2.54 6.57
CA VAL A 11 33.26 3.48 5.81
C VAL A 11 32.02 2.80 5.25
N THR A 12 32.17 1.66 4.59
CA THR A 12 31.04 0.93 4.03
C THR A 12 30.08 0.43 5.12
N GLY A 13 30.62 -0.09 6.22
CA GLY A 13 29.82 -0.47 7.39
C GLY A 13 29.03 0.70 7.97
N ALA A 14 29.66 1.86 8.14
CA ALA A 14 28.98 3.06 8.61
C ALA A 14 27.85 3.50 7.66
N LEU A 15 28.09 3.50 6.35
CA LEU A 15 27.06 3.84 5.35
C LEU A 15 25.88 2.87 5.38
N LEU A 16 26.13 1.56 5.51
CA LEU A 16 25.07 0.55 5.61
C LEU A 16 24.24 0.74 6.88
N LEU A 17 24.87 1.03 8.02
CA LEU A 17 24.17 1.31 9.27
C LEU A 17 23.31 2.58 9.17
N VAL A 18 23.81 3.63 8.52
CA VAL A 18 23.04 4.85 8.26
C VAL A 18 21.83 4.56 7.37
N ALA A 19 22.00 3.81 6.28
CA ALA A 19 20.92 3.41 5.39
C ALA A 19 19.87 2.56 6.13
N LEU A 20 20.31 1.60 6.93
CA LEU A 20 19.44 0.77 7.77
C LEU A 20 18.68 1.60 8.80
N GLY A 21 19.36 2.55 9.47
CA GLY A 21 18.76 3.47 10.42
C GLY A 21 17.69 4.36 9.78
N ALA A 22 17.96 4.90 8.59
CA ALA A 22 17.00 5.68 7.83
C ALA A 22 15.76 4.84 7.45
N GLY A 23 15.97 3.61 6.98
CA GLY A 23 14.89 2.66 6.70
C GLY A 23 14.03 2.39 7.93
N LEU A 24 14.66 2.03 9.06
CA LEU A 24 13.95 1.77 10.32
C LEU A 24 13.16 3.00 10.83
N ARG A 25 13.65 4.22 10.60
CA ARG A 25 12.93 5.46 10.95
C ARG A 25 11.63 5.58 10.14
N VAL A 26 11.69 5.37 8.83
CA VAL A 26 10.51 5.42 7.94
C VAL A 26 9.51 4.32 8.33
N LEU A 27 9.98 3.08 8.49
CA LEU A 27 9.16 1.95 8.93
C LEU A 27 8.49 2.21 10.28
N ARG A 28 9.20 2.82 11.25
CA ARG A 28 8.59 3.20 12.54
C ARG A 28 7.50 4.25 12.40
N GLY A 29 7.61 5.17 11.45
CA GLY A 29 6.54 6.13 11.13
C GLY A 29 5.27 5.43 10.71
N ILE A 30 5.37 4.59 9.67
CA ILE A 30 4.25 3.82 9.11
C ILE A 30 3.62 2.90 10.16
N VAL A 31 4.44 2.20 10.96
CA VAL A 31 3.94 1.28 11.99
C VAL A 31 3.24 2.02 13.13
N ARG A 32 3.71 3.21 13.53
CA ARG A 32 3.05 4.04 14.54
C ARG A 32 1.68 4.49 14.06
N GLU A 33 1.61 5.01 12.84
CA GLU A 33 0.38 5.47 12.22
C GLU A 33 -0.64 4.35 12.06
N GLY A 34 -0.20 3.17 11.60
CA GLY A 34 -1.05 1.98 11.52
C GLY A 34 -1.51 1.44 12.88
N ARG A 35 -0.69 1.58 13.94
CA ARG A 35 -1.09 1.20 15.30
C ARG A 35 -2.12 2.17 15.89
N ASP A 36 -2.04 3.46 15.57
CA ASP A 36 -3.03 4.44 16.00
C ASP A 36 -4.41 4.14 15.40
N LEU A 37 -4.48 3.81 14.12
CA LEU A 37 -5.74 3.41 13.47
C LEU A 37 -6.31 2.11 14.07
N ARG A 38 -5.45 1.12 14.34
CA ARG A 38 -5.88 -0.12 15.02
C ARG A 38 -6.32 0.14 16.46
N ARG A 39 -5.69 1.09 17.16
CA ARG A 39 -6.08 1.49 18.53
C ARG A 39 -7.43 2.17 18.52
N ARG A 40 -7.69 3.12 17.60
CA ARG A 40 -9.00 3.76 17.43
C ARG A 40 -10.10 2.74 17.12
N ARG A 41 -9.84 1.80 16.21
CA ARG A 41 -10.79 0.71 15.90
C ARG A 41 -11.06 -0.22 17.09
N ARG A 42 -10.08 -0.47 17.96
CA ARG A 42 -10.26 -1.25 19.20
C ARG A 42 -10.87 -0.46 20.35
N ALA A 43 -10.66 0.85 20.38
CA ALA A 43 -11.16 1.75 21.42
C ALA A 43 -12.66 2.10 21.25
N GLY A 44 -13.31 1.62 20.19
CA GLY A 44 -14.76 1.62 20.09
C GLY A 44 -15.37 2.91 19.54
N GLU A 45 -14.63 3.70 18.77
CA GLU A 45 -15.23 4.71 17.91
C GLU A 45 -15.72 4.03 16.62
N VAL A 46 -16.72 3.15 16.80
CA VAL A 46 -17.76 3.01 15.78
C VAL A 46 -18.44 4.37 15.82
N GLU A 47 -18.10 5.22 14.85
CA GLU A 47 -18.89 6.42 14.55
C GLU A 47 -20.28 5.93 14.11
N LYS A 48 -21.07 5.64 15.13
CA LYS A 48 -22.52 5.66 15.11
C LYS A 48 -22.85 7.14 14.94
N TYR A 49 -23.64 7.49 13.93
CA TYR A 49 -24.08 8.85 13.58
C TYR A 49 -23.19 9.63 12.59
N THR A 50 -23.11 9.15 11.34
CA THR A 50 -23.65 9.99 10.27
C THR A 50 -24.95 9.33 9.82
N GLU A 51 -26.04 9.77 10.45
CA GLU A 51 -27.42 9.55 10.05
C GLU A 51 -27.63 10.07 8.61
N ASP A 52 -28.33 9.24 7.82
CA ASP A 52 -29.33 9.60 6.81
C ASP A 52 -28.87 10.09 5.42
N GLU A 53 -28.52 9.15 4.56
CA GLU A 53 -29.05 9.16 3.18
C GLU A 53 -29.87 7.88 3.03
N GLU A 54 -31.19 8.05 2.92
CA GLU A 54 -32.18 7.01 2.67
C GLU A 54 -31.87 6.30 1.33
N TYR A 55 -31.01 5.29 1.35
CA TYR A 55 -30.92 4.32 0.26
C TYR A 55 -31.92 3.20 0.57
N GLY A 56 -33.12 3.33 0.00
CA GLY A 56 -34.13 2.28 0.02
C GLY A 56 -33.57 0.92 -0.42
N PRO A 57 -34.22 -0.21 -0.09
CA PRO A 57 -33.73 -1.53 -0.43
C PRO A 57 -33.76 -1.72 -1.95
N GLY A 58 -32.67 -1.32 -2.62
CA GLY A 58 -32.40 -1.60 -4.01
C GLY A 58 -32.16 -3.09 -4.18
N SER A 59 -33.26 -3.79 -4.43
CA SER A 59 -33.40 -4.96 -5.29
C SER A 59 -32.10 -5.55 -5.82
N ALA A 60 -31.90 -6.83 -5.51
CA ALA A 60 -30.98 -7.71 -6.21
C ALA A 60 -31.17 -7.56 -7.73
N ASP A 61 -30.17 -7.00 -8.41
CA ASP A 61 -30.05 -7.12 -9.85
C ASP A 61 -28.59 -7.33 -10.26
N ASP A 62 -28.48 -8.25 -11.19
CA ASP A 62 -27.31 -8.92 -11.73
C ASP A 62 -26.39 -7.94 -12.48
N SER A 63 -25.43 -7.36 -11.76
CA SER A 63 -24.36 -6.58 -12.37
C SER A 63 -23.07 -7.40 -12.36
N SER A 64 -22.97 -8.26 -13.38
CA SER A 64 -21.72 -8.86 -13.85
C SER A 64 -20.55 -7.88 -13.67
N HIS A 65 -19.78 -8.07 -12.60
CA HIS A 65 -18.54 -7.34 -12.39
C HIS A 65 -17.57 -7.83 -13.47
N SER A 66 -17.55 -7.15 -14.61
CA SER A 66 -16.65 -7.47 -15.71
C SER A 66 -15.21 -7.30 -15.22
N THR A 67 -14.53 -8.42 -14.99
CA THR A 67 -13.12 -8.40 -14.60
C THR A 67 -12.29 -8.16 -15.85
N ALA A 68 -11.38 -7.19 -15.79
CA ALA A 68 -10.44 -6.90 -16.87
C ALA A 68 -9.13 -7.65 -16.63
N THR A 69 -8.77 -8.53 -17.56
CA THR A 69 -7.49 -9.24 -17.52
C THR A 69 -6.40 -8.35 -18.09
N CYS A 70 -5.33 -8.16 -17.31
CA CYS A 70 -4.19 -7.37 -17.74
C CYS A 70 -3.49 -8.02 -18.95
N PRO A 71 -3.30 -7.31 -20.06
CA PRO A 71 -2.63 -7.87 -21.24
C PRO A 71 -1.12 -8.08 -21.04
N GLN A 72 -0.51 -7.44 -20.04
CA GLN A 72 0.93 -7.54 -19.77
C GLN A 72 1.29 -8.68 -18.82
N CYS A 73 0.50 -8.92 -17.77
CA CYS A 73 0.84 -9.93 -16.74
C CYS A 73 -0.25 -10.98 -16.48
N GLY A 74 -1.38 -10.89 -17.17
CA GLY A 74 -2.49 -11.85 -17.03
C GLY A 74 -3.28 -11.74 -15.72
N ALA A 75 -3.00 -10.76 -14.87
CA ALA A 75 -3.74 -10.57 -13.63
C ALA A 75 -5.18 -10.09 -13.89
N ALA A 76 -6.15 -10.64 -13.16
CA ALA A 76 -7.52 -10.13 -13.13
C ALA A 76 -7.60 -8.83 -12.31
N ASN A 77 -8.27 -7.83 -12.86
CA ASN A 77 -8.52 -6.53 -12.21
C ASN A 77 -10.02 -6.26 -12.20
N GLU A 78 -10.48 -5.54 -11.18
CA GLU A 78 -11.86 -5.05 -11.12
C GLU A 78 -12.04 -3.92 -12.15
N SER A 79 -13.26 -3.76 -12.68
CA SER A 79 -13.64 -2.79 -13.71
C SER A 79 -13.43 -1.32 -13.34
N GLY A 80 -13.13 -1.01 -12.07
CA GLY A 80 -12.85 0.34 -11.57
C GLY A 80 -11.39 0.80 -11.70
N PHE A 81 -10.47 -0.05 -12.19
CA PHE A 81 -9.06 0.31 -12.35
C PHE A 81 -8.72 0.55 -13.83
N ASP A 82 -8.02 1.64 -14.13
CA ASP A 82 -7.47 1.90 -15.48
C ASP A 82 -6.05 1.29 -15.67
N TYR A 83 -5.44 0.82 -14.58
CA TYR A 83 -4.11 0.23 -14.55
C TYR A 83 -4.13 -1.11 -13.81
N CYS A 84 -3.14 -1.96 -14.08
CA CYS A 84 -3.03 -3.26 -13.44
C CYS A 84 -2.55 -3.14 -11.99
N ARG A 85 -3.29 -3.72 -11.05
CA ARG A 85 -2.92 -3.74 -9.62
C ARG A 85 -1.66 -4.55 -9.31
N ARG A 86 -1.17 -5.38 -10.24
CA ARG A 86 0.01 -6.23 -10.06
C ARG A 86 1.27 -5.68 -10.73
N CYS A 87 1.16 -5.16 -11.95
CA CYS A 87 2.33 -4.68 -12.71
C CYS A 87 2.27 -3.20 -13.11
N ALA A 88 1.21 -2.48 -12.73
CA ALA A 88 0.97 -1.07 -13.05
C ALA A 88 0.85 -0.73 -14.55
N ALA A 89 0.86 -1.72 -15.44
CA ALA A 89 0.61 -1.50 -16.87
C ALA A 89 -0.84 -1.03 -17.12
N PRO A 90 -1.08 -0.17 -18.12
CA PRO A 90 -2.43 0.27 -18.47
C PRO A 90 -3.28 -0.92 -18.93
N LEU A 91 -4.57 -0.92 -18.53
CA LEU A 91 -5.52 -1.95 -18.94
C LEU A 91 -6.19 -1.63 -20.28
N ARG A 92 -6.18 -0.36 -20.70
CA ARG A 92 -6.65 0.10 -22.00
C ARG A 92 -5.45 0.45 -22.89
N PRO A 93 -5.37 -0.06 -24.13
CA PRO A 93 -4.36 0.40 -25.08
C PRO A 93 -4.67 1.86 -25.45
N GLY A 94 -3.80 2.81 -25.07
CA GLY A 94 -3.90 4.22 -25.47
C GLY A 94 -3.93 5.28 -24.37
N ALA A 95 -3.57 4.95 -23.13
CA ALA A 95 -3.32 5.93 -22.05
C ALA A 95 -1.82 6.19 -21.88
#